data_AF-A0A8T2RQ71-F1
#
_entry.id   AF-A0A8T2RQ71-F1
#
_cell.length_a   1.000
_cell.length_b   1.000
_cell.length_c   1.000
_cell.angle_alpha   90.00
_cell.angle_beta   90.00
_cell.angle_gamma   90.00
#
_symmetry.space_group_name_H-M   'P 1'
#
loop_
_entity.id
_entity.type
_entity.pdbx_description
1 polymer ?
#
loop_
_entity_poly.entity_id
_entity_poly.type
_entity_poly.pdbx_seq_one_letter_code
_entity_poly.pdbx_strand_id
1 'polypeptide(L)'
;MIVINLVTVFICCMDQVGLPLVQQYLYQLSRLVKEQLPKLGAHFDEEMINPSMYASQWFITVFSYSFPFPLALRIWDVFLFEGVKIVFKVGLALLKYCHDDLVNLPFEKLVHALRNFPEDALRPDTLLPMAFSIKVSKRLEELRVEYEEMNKSAQESGTSLKPTNRTRGLPKLC
;
A
#
# COMPACT_ATOMS: atom_id res chain seq x y z
N MET A 1 -11.02 -4.11 24.14
CA MET A 1 -10.80 -2.70 24.54
C MET A 1 -9.35 -2.24 24.44
N ILE A 2 -8.35 -3.07 24.79
CA ILE A 2 -6.93 -2.68 24.67
C ILE A 2 -6.51 -2.50 23.20
N VAL A 3 -6.91 -3.40 22.31
CA VAL A 3 -6.54 -3.35 20.88
C VAL A 3 -7.15 -2.14 20.17
N ILE A 4 -8.39 -1.76 20.48
CA ILE A 4 -9.05 -0.60 19.86
C ILE A 4 -8.35 0.71 20.28
N ASN A 5 -7.99 0.86 21.56
CA ASN A 5 -7.23 2.03 22.02
C ASN A 5 -5.80 2.04 21.44
N LEU A 6 -5.16 0.88 21.29
CA LEU A 6 -3.88 0.78 20.59
C LEU A 6 -4.02 1.22 19.13
N VAL A 7 -5.06 0.76 18.43
CA VAL A 7 -5.35 1.08 17.02
C VAL A 7 -5.57 2.58 16.83
N THR A 8 -6.33 3.25 17.70
CA THR A 8 -6.54 4.71 17.60
C THR A 8 -5.24 5.49 17.84
N VAL A 9 -4.41 5.08 18.82
CA VAL A 9 -3.12 5.72 19.10
C VAL A 9 -2.09 5.44 17.99
N PHE A 10 -2.07 4.24 17.43
CA PHE A 10 -1.17 3.83 16.35
C PHE A 10 -1.53 4.53 15.02
N ILE A 11 -2.81 4.64 14.69
CA ILE A 11 -3.31 5.35 13.50
C ILE A 11 -2.98 6.85 13.61
N CYS A 12 -3.23 7.47 14.77
CA CYS A 12 -2.95 8.91 14.97
C CYS A 12 -1.44 9.22 14.86
N CYS A 13 -0.58 8.31 15.33
CA CYS A 13 0.88 8.45 15.22
C CYS A 13 1.39 8.17 13.79
N MET A 14 0.74 7.27 13.04
CA MET A 14 1.07 7.02 11.64
C MET A 14 0.67 8.19 10.71
N ASP A 15 -0.39 8.94 11.02
CA ASP A 15 -0.89 10.00 10.14
C ASP A 15 0.06 11.21 10.03
N GLN A 16 0.93 11.45 11.03
CA GLN A 16 1.88 12.57 11.03
C GLN A 16 3.24 12.28 10.38
N VAL A 17 3.61 11.01 10.16
CA VAL A 17 4.95 10.61 9.64
C VAL A 17 4.87 9.54 8.53
N GLY A 18 3.73 8.86 8.35
CA GLY A 18 3.61 7.62 7.57
C GLY A 18 3.24 7.77 6.10
N LEU A 19 2.88 8.95 5.61
CA LEU A 19 2.46 9.16 4.21
C LEU A 19 3.49 8.69 3.17
N PRO A 20 4.80 8.98 3.30
CA PRO A 20 5.81 8.49 2.36
C PRO A 20 5.94 6.96 2.39
N LEU A 21 5.78 6.35 3.57
CA LEU A 21 5.91 4.91 3.76
C LEU A 21 4.72 4.15 3.16
N VAL A 22 3.51 4.72 3.24
CA VAL A 22 2.33 4.16 2.56
C VAL A 22 2.51 4.18 1.05
N GLN A 23 3.08 5.24 0.46
CA GLN A 23 3.35 5.28 -0.98
C GLN A 23 4.33 4.18 -1.42
N GLN A 24 5.38 3.93 -0.63
CA GLN A 24 6.28 2.79 -0.83
C GLN A 24 5.51 1.47 -0.79
N TYR A 25 4.65 1.26 0.23
CA TYR A 25 3.89 0.03 0.34
C TYR A 25 2.90 -0.18 -0.81
N LEU A 26 2.25 0.87 -1.28
CA LEU A 26 1.36 0.82 -2.45
C LEU A 26 2.12 0.46 -3.73
N TYR A 27 3.33 1.02 -3.91
CA TYR A 27 4.22 0.63 -5.01
C TYR A 27 4.58 -0.85 -4.94
N GLN A 28 5.02 -1.33 -3.77
CA GLN A 28 5.36 -2.74 -3.57
C GLN A 28 4.17 -3.66 -3.85
N LEU A 29 2.96 -3.28 -3.40
CA LEU A 29 1.75 -4.05 -3.67
C LEU A 29 1.44 -4.10 -5.17
N SER A 30 1.53 -2.96 -5.87
CA SER A 30 1.33 -2.90 -7.34
C SER A 30 2.24 -3.91 -8.05
N ARG A 31 3.53 -3.92 -7.70
CA ARG A 31 4.52 -4.81 -8.31
C ARG A 31 4.22 -6.28 -7.99
N LEU A 32 3.90 -6.59 -6.74
CA LEU A 32 3.55 -7.95 -6.33
C LEU A 32 2.27 -8.47 -7.01
N VAL A 33 1.27 -7.62 -7.23
CA VAL A 33 0.06 -7.99 -7.99
C VAL A 33 0.42 -8.34 -9.43
N LYS A 34 1.24 -7.53 -10.10
CA LYS A 34 1.69 -7.82 -11.48
C LYS A 34 2.51 -9.11 -11.57
N GLU A 35 3.33 -9.40 -10.56
CA GLU A 35 4.18 -10.60 -10.52
C GLU A 35 3.40 -11.88 -10.18
N GLN A 36 2.46 -11.83 -9.23
CA GLN A 36 1.76 -13.02 -8.73
C GLN A 36 0.39 -13.25 -9.37
N LEU A 37 -0.25 -12.19 -9.85
CA LEU A 37 -1.58 -12.19 -10.47
C LEU A 37 -1.52 -11.42 -11.82
N PRO A 38 -0.72 -11.89 -12.80
CA PRO A 38 -0.37 -11.10 -13.99
C PRO A 38 -1.58 -10.68 -14.83
N LYS A 39 -2.62 -11.52 -14.92
CA LYS A 39 -3.87 -11.18 -15.62
C LYS A 39 -4.59 -10.02 -14.95
N LEU A 40 -4.74 -10.07 -13.62
CA LEU A 40 -5.35 -9.00 -12.84
C LEU A 40 -4.50 -7.73 -12.87
N GLY A 41 -3.18 -7.86 -12.80
CA GLY A 41 -2.25 -6.75 -12.91
C GLY A 41 -2.32 -6.03 -14.25
N ALA A 42 -2.43 -6.76 -15.36
CA ALA A 42 -2.64 -6.19 -16.69
C ALA A 42 -4.00 -5.47 -16.78
N HIS A 43 -5.07 -6.11 -16.28
CA HIS A 43 -6.40 -5.49 -16.24
C HIS A 43 -6.42 -4.20 -15.41
N PHE A 44 -5.70 -4.17 -14.28
CA PHE A 44 -5.58 -2.95 -13.47
C PHE A 44 -4.84 -1.83 -14.22
N ASP A 45 -3.85 -2.16 -15.05
CA ASP A 45 -3.17 -1.16 -15.87
C ASP A 45 -4.09 -0.64 -17.00
N GLU A 46 -4.85 -1.52 -17.64
CA GLU A 46 -5.83 -1.18 -18.69
C GLU A 46 -6.93 -0.25 -18.16
N GLU A 47 -7.47 -0.56 -16.98
CA GLU A 47 -8.50 0.24 -16.30
C GLU A 47 -7.93 1.40 -15.48
N MET A 48 -6.61 1.66 -15.53
CA MET A 48 -5.91 2.72 -14.79
C MET A 48 -6.16 2.72 -13.27
N ILE A 49 -6.26 1.52 -12.69
CA ILE A 49 -6.46 1.31 -11.26
C ILE A 49 -5.15 1.52 -10.51
N ASN A 50 -5.12 2.58 -9.69
CA ASN A 50 -4.02 2.80 -8.76
C ASN A 50 -4.32 2.13 -7.40
N PRO A 51 -3.37 1.39 -6.79
CA PRO A 51 -3.55 0.84 -5.45
C PRO A 51 -3.95 1.87 -4.39
N SER A 52 -3.58 3.15 -4.55
CA SER A 52 -3.99 4.21 -3.64
C SER A 52 -5.51 4.37 -3.53
N MET A 53 -6.27 3.97 -4.56
CA MET A 53 -7.73 4.08 -4.63
C MET A 53 -8.46 3.09 -3.72
N TYR A 54 -7.82 1.97 -3.34
CA TYR A 54 -8.45 0.89 -2.57
C TYR A 54 -7.60 0.38 -1.39
N ALA A 55 -6.27 0.36 -1.51
CA ALA A 55 -5.38 -0.28 -0.53
C ALA A 55 -4.75 0.68 0.50
N SER A 56 -4.84 2.00 0.31
CA SER A 56 -4.25 2.98 1.26
C SER A 56 -4.72 2.71 2.69
N GLN A 57 -6.01 2.48 2.87
CA GLN A 57 -6.59 2.23 4.18
C GLN A 57 -6.17 0.89 4.78
N TRP A 58 -5.85 -0.11 3.95
CA TRP A 58 -5.38 -1.41 4.41
C TRP A 58 -4.06 -1.28 5.16
N PHE A 59 -3.13 -0.48 4.62
CA PHE A 59 -1.83 -0.24 5.25
C PHE A 59 -1.91 0.71 6.45
N ILE A 60 -2.74 1.75 6.39
CA ILE A 60 -2.87 2.73 7.47
C ILE A 60 -3.57 2.12 8.70
N THR A 61 -4.61 1.32 8.48
CA THR A 61 -5.48 0.81 9.56
C THR A 61 -5.27 -0.67 9.85
N VAL A 62 -4.38 -1.35 9.12
CA VAL A 62 -4.17 -2.81 9.21
C VAL A 62 -5.52 -3.55 9.11
N PHE A 63 -6.31 -3.17 8.10
CA PHE A 63 -7.67 -3.67 7.83
C PHE A 63 -8.73 -3.45 8.92
N SER A 64 -8.43 -2.75 10.02
CA SER A 64 -9.37 -2.56 11.14
C SER A 64 -10.67 -1.86 10.77
N TYR A 65 -10.62 -1.00 9.74
CA TYR A 65 -11.80 -0.29 9.26
C TYR A 65 -12.54 -1.05 8.17
N SER A 66 -11.80 -1.76 7.32
CA SER A 66 -12.37 -2.40 6.13
C SER A 66 -12.98 -3.78 6.43
N PHE A 67 -12.52 -4.47 7.48
CA PHE A 67 -12.85 -5.88 7.72
C PHE A 67 -13.64 -6.10 9.02
N PRO A 68 -14.41 -7.20 9.13
CA PRO A 68 -15.06 -7.60 10.37
C PRO A 68 -14.06 -7.72 11.53
N PHE A 69 -14.48 -7.24 12.70
CA PHE A 69 -13.63 -7.18 13.90
C PHE A 69 -12.91 -8.51 14.25
N PRO A 70 -13.56 -9.70 14.18
CA PRO A 70 -12.88 -10.96 14.48
C PRO A 70 -11.71 -11.27 13.54
N LEU A 71 -11.85 -10.97 12.24
CA LEU A 71 -10.77 -11.16 11.27
C LEU A 71 -9.66 -10.13 11.50
N ALA A 72 -10.02 -8.86 11.69
CA ALA A 72 -9.06 -7.79 11.94
C ALA A 72 -8.18 -8.14 13.15
N LEU A 73 -8.75 -8.59 14.27
CA LEU A 73 -7.98 -9.00 15.45
C LEU A 73 -6.92 -10.07 15.14
N ARG A 74 -7.27 -11.10 14.36
CA ARG A 74 -6.32 -12.16 13.99
C ARG A 74 -5.18 -11.64 13.11
N ILE A 75 -5.49 -10.71 12.20
CA ILE A 75 -4.47 -10.03 11.39
C ILE A 75 -3.54 -9.21 12.29
N TRP A 76 -4.09 -8.52 13.29
CA TRP A 76 -3.33 -7.74 14.27
C TRP A 76 -2.40 -8.61 15.12
N ASP A 77 -2.86 -9.76 15.60
CA ASP A 77 -2.03 -10.69 16.38
C ASP A 77 -0.76 -11.07 15.59
N VAL A 78 -0.92 -11.37 14.30
CA VAL A 78 0.21 -11.69 13.42
C VAL A 78 1.01 -10.45 13.04
N PHE A 79 0.38 -9.31 12.84
CA PHE A 79 1.07 -8.05 12.54
C PHE A 79 2.03 -7.65 13.66
N LEU A 80 1.66 -7.86 14.92
CA LEU A 80 2.53 -7.61 16.07
C LEU A 80 3.76 -8.55 16.10
N PHE A 81 3.69 -9.70 15.44
CA PHE A 81 4.77 -10.68 15.36
C PHE A 81 5.63 -10.55 14.08
N GLU A 82 5.01 -10.49 12.90
CA GLU A 82 5.69 -10.46 11.59
C GLU A 82 5.86 -9.04 11.01
N GLY A 83 5.18 -8.04 11.57
CA GLY A 83 5.12 -6.68 11.03
C GLY A 83 4.25 -6.56 9.77
N VAL A 84 4.53 -5.53 8.95
CA VAL A 84 3.72 -5.17 7.77
C VAL A 84 3.62 -6.26 6.69
N LYS A 85 4.47 -7.30 6.73
CA LYS A 85 4.46 -8.42 5.77
C LYS A 85 3.09 -9.10 5.72
N ILE A 86 2.40 -9.22 6.85
CA ILE A 86 1.07 -9.82 6.88
C ILE A 86 0.05 -8.99 6.07
N VAL A 87 0.21 -7.67 6.02
CA VAL A 87 -0.72 -6.79 5.29
C VAL A 87 -0.65 -7.07 3.80
N PHE A 88 0.55 -7.24 3.26
CA PHE A 88 0.76 -7.66 1.87
C PHE A 88 0.20 -9.05 1.59
N LYS A 89 0.48 -10.03 2.47
CA LYS A 89 -0.02 -11.40 2.33
C LYS A 89 -1.55 -11.44 2.29
N VAL A 90 -2.21 -10.73 3.21
CA VAL A 90 -3.68 -10.66 3.27
C VAL A 90 -4.25 -9.94 2.06
N GLY A 91 -3.69 -8.79 1.66
CA GLY A 91 -4.14 -8.06 0.48
C GLY A 91 -4.03 -8.89 -0.81
N LEU A 92 -2.90 -9.59 -1.02
CA LEU A 92 -2.73 -10.48 -2.16
C LEU A 92 -3.66 -11.69 -2.12
N ALA A 93 -3.88 -12.29 -0.94
CA ALA A 93 -4.81 -13.40 -0.77
C ALA A 93 -6.24 -13.00 -1.12
N LEU A 94 -6.66 -11.79 -0.72
CA LEU A 94 -7.98 -11.26 -1.01
C LEU A 94 -8.19 -11.00 -2.50
N LEU A 95 -7.21 -10.36 -3.15
CA LEU A 95 -7.24 -10.14 -4.60
C LEU A 95 -7.21 -11.46 -5.38
N LYS A 96 -6.48 -12.46 -4.88
CA LYS A 96 -6.44 -13.80 -5.47
C LYS A 96 -7.77 -14.53 -5.32
N TYR A 97 -8.43 -14.41 -4.18
CA TYR A 97 -9.76 -15.01 -3.95
C TYR A 97 -10.81 -14.41 -4.88
N CYS A 98 -10.83 -13.09 -5.03
CA CYS A 98 -11.79 -12.38 -5.86
C CYS A 98 -11.35 -12.26 -7.34
N HIS A 99 -10.28 -12.95 -7.75
CA HIS A 99 -9.65 -12.74 -9.04
C HIS A 99 -10.63 -12.84 -10.22
N ASP A 100 -11.44 -13.89 -10.24
CA ASP A 100 -12.33 -14.19 -11.37
C ASP A 100 -13.46 -13.16 -11.51
N ASP A 101 -13.91 -12.59 -10.39
CA ASP A 101 -14.87 -11.50 -10.38
C ASP A 101 -14.24 -10.18 -10.83
N LEU A 102 -12.99 -9.92 -10.46
CA LEU A 102 -12.33 -8.62 -10.71
C LEU A 102 -11.79 -8.46 -12.13
N VAL A 103 -11.33 -9.55 -12.77
CA VAL A 103 -10.56 -9.50 -14.04
C VAL A 103 -11.37 -9.02 -15.25
N ASN A 104 -12.70 -8.95 -15.16
CA ASN A 104 -13.58 -8.54 -16.26
C ASN A 104 -14.42 -7.30 -15.93
N LEU A 105 -14.19 -6.65 -14.78
CA LEU A 105 -14.99 -5.51 -14.36
C LEU A 105 -14.43 -4.20 -14.94
N PRO A 106 -15.27 -3.32 -15.49
CA PRO A 106 -14.85 -1.98 -15.90
C PRO A 106 -14.56 -1.11 -14.65
N PHE A 107 -13.76 -0.05 -14.85
CA PHE A 107 -13.23 0.85 -13.81
C PHE A 107 -14.19 1.11 -12.64
N GLU A 108 -15.39 1.63 -12.90
CA GLU A 108 -16.33 2.01 -11.82
C GLU A 108 -16.73 0.82 -10.94
N LYS A 109 -17.08 -0.31 -11.57
CA LYS A 109 -17.47 -1.53 -10.86
C LYS A 109 -16.27 -2.16 -10.16
N LEU A 110 -15.10 -2.08 -10.78
CA LEU A 110 -13.87 -2.61 -10.23
C LEU A 110 -13.46 -1.87 -8.96
N VAL A 111 -13.46 -0.53 -8.96
CA VAL A 111 -13.18 0.28 -7.77
C VAL A 111 -14.20 0.00 -6.66
N HIS A 112 -15.48 -0.17 -7.01
CA HIS A 112 -16.51 -0.52 -6.04
C HIS A 112 -16.26 -1.91 -5.41
N ALA A 113 -15.95 -2.91 -6.22
CA ALA A 113 -15.65 -4.27 -5.76
C ALA A 113 -14.39 -4.32 -4.87
N LEU A 114 -13.34 -3.56 -5.23
CA LEU A 114 -12.11 -3.47 -4.45
C LEU A 114 -12.27 -2.74 -3.10
N ARG A 115 -13.36 -1.99 -2.93
CA ARG A 115 -13.72 -1.34 -1.66
C ARG A 115 -14.69 -2.18 -0.82
N ASN A 116 -15.47 -3.05 -1.45
CA ASN A 116 -16.53 -3.83 -0.82
C ASN A 116 -16.40 -5.31 -1.20
N PHE A 117 -15.51 -6.03 -0.50
CA PHE A 117 -15.34 -7.46 -0.72
C PHE A 117 -16.52 -8.27 -0.17
N PRO A 118 -16.87 -9.41 -0.79
CA PRO A 118 -17.92 -10.28 -0.28
C PRO A 118 -17.56 -10.86 1.09
N GLU A 119 -18.56 -11.06 1.95
CA GLU A 119 -18.35 -11.56 3.31
C GLU A 119 -17.63 -12.92 3.35
N ASP A 120 -17.88 -13.77 2.36
CA ASP A 120 -17.23 -15.08 2.23
C ASP A 120 -15.70 -14.96 2.06
N ALA A 121 -15.22 -13.94 1.35
CA ALA A 121 -13.80 -13.66 1.19
C ALA A 121 -13.14 -13.16 2.48
N LEU A 122 -13.94 -12.59 3.40
CA LEU A 122 -13.50 -12.04 4.67
C LEU A 122 -13.63 -13.05 5.83
N ARG A 123 -13.88 -14.33 5.53
CA ARG A 123 -13.85 -15.37 6.54
C ARG A 123 -12.42 -15.72 6.95
N PRO A 124 -12.07 -15.71 8.26
CA PRO A 124 -10.72 -16.03 8.72
C PRO A 124 -10.22 -17.41 8.28
N ASP A 125 -11.10 -18.41 8.32
CA ASP A 125 -10.77 -19.80 7.98
C ASP A 125 -10.41 -20.00 6.49
N THR A 126 -10.83 -19.07 5.64
CA THR A 126 -10.54 -19.08 4.21
C THR A 126 -9.36 -18.18 3.91
N LEU A 127 -9.40 -16.92 4.37
CA LEU A 127 -8.45 -15.89 4.00
C LEU A 127 -7.07 -16.08 4.61
N LEU A 128 -6.97 -16.41 5.91
CA LEU A 128 -5.69 -16.48 6.61
C LEU A 128 -4.81 -17.65 6.10
N PRO A 129 -5.33 -18.87 5.86
CA PRO A 129 -4.52 -19.93 5.26
C PRO A 129 -3.96 -19.56 3.88
N MET A 130 -4.76 -18.90 3.03
CA MET A 130 -4.28 -18.39 1.75
C MET A 130 -3.18 -17.35 1.94
N ALA A 131 -3.37 -16.40 2.86
CA ALA A 131 -2.37 -15.37 3.17
C ALA A 131 -1.05 -15.99 3.65
N PHE A 132 -1.08 -16.98 4.54
CA PHE A 132 0.13 -17.63 5.03
C PHE A 132 0.87 -18.45 3.97
N SER A 133 0.15 -18.94 2.95
CA SER A 133 0.78 -19.64 1.82
C SER A 133 1.64 -18.71 0.93
N ILE A 134 1.35 -17.40 0.95
CA ILE A 134 1.99 -16.41 0.09
C ILE A 134 3.35 -16.01 0.67
N LYS A 135 4.41 -16.20 -0.14
CA LYS A 135 5.79 -15.86 0.23
C LYS A 135 6.18 -14.53 -0.39
N VAL A 136 6.35 -13.50 0.45
CA VAL A 136 6.72 -12.13 0.02
C VAL A 136 8.05 -11.63 0.60
N SER A 137 8.64 -12.32 1.59
CA SER A 137 9.70 -11.75 2.44
C SER A 137 10.91 -11.20 1.68
N LYS A 138 11.51 -11.97 0.77
CA LYS A 138 12.70 -11.53 0.03
C LYS A 138 12.36 -10.44 -0.99
N ARG A 139 11.31 -10.68 -1.79
CA ARG A 139 10.90 -9.78 -2.88
C ARG A 139 10.45 -8.41 -2.36
N LEU A 140 9.83 -8.37 -1.18
CA LEU A 140 9.42 -7.13 -0.57
C LEU A 140 10.61 -6.21 -0.27
N GLU A 141 11.73 -6.75 0.23
CA GLU A 141 12.93 -5.94 0.49
C GLU A 141 13.57 -5.42 -0.81
N GLU A 142 13.63 -6.25 -1.85
CA GLU A 142 14.12 -5.83 -3.17
C GLU A 142 13.29 -4.65 -3.72
N LEU A 143 11.97 -4.76 -3.68
CA LEU A 143 11.06 -3.71 -4.14
C LEU A 143 11.14 -2.43 -3.31
N ARG A 144 11.53 -2.52 -2.03
CA ARG A 144 11.79 -1.35 -1.20
C ARG A 144 13.02 -0.60 -1.69
N VAL A 145 14.12 -1.31 -1.93
CA VAL A 145 15.37 -0.72 -2.44
C VAL A 145 15.12 -0.06 -3.80
N GLU A 146 14.41 -0.76 -4.71
CA GLU A 146 13.99 -0.23 -6.01
C GLU A 146 13.24 1.11 -5.88
N TYR A 147 12.29 1.21 -4.93
CA TYR A 147 11.53 2.44 -4.68
C TYR A 147 12.39 3.57 -4.10
N GLU A 148 13.30 3.26 -3.18
CA GLU A 148 14.21 4.25 -2.58
C GLU A 148 15.18 4.83 -3.62
N GLU A 149 15.70 4.02 -4.54
CA GLU A 149 16.56 4.46 -5.64
C GLU A 149 15.80 5.35 -6.65
N MET A 150 14.58 4.97 -7.01
CA MET A 150 13.71 5.76 -7.87
C MET A 150 13.40 7.14 -7.25
N ASN A 151 13.15 7.20 -5.94
CA ASN A 151 12.88 8.47 -5.27
C ASN A 151 14.13 9.36 -5.13
N LYS A 152 15.32 8.79 -4.93
CA LYS A 152 16.59 9.55 -4.89
C LYS A 152 16.88 10.21 -6.24
N SER A 153 16.75 9.47 -7.34
CA SER A 153 16.95 10.01 -8.70
C SER A 153 15.92 11.11 -9.06
N ALA A 154 14.69 11.02 -8.57
CA ALA A 154 13.68 12.06 -8.72
C ALA A 154 14.00 13.36 -7.94
N GLN A 155 14.68 13.27 -6.79
CA GLN A 155 15.10 14.43 -6.01
C GLN A 155 16.35 15.12 -6.58
N GLU A 156 17.28 14.35 -7.14
CA GLU A 156 18.48 14.87 -7.79
C GLU A 156 18.18 15.63 -9.08
N SER A 157 17.18 15.19 -9.86
CA SER A 157 16.73 15.90 -11.07
C SER A 157 15.97 17.21 -10.78
N GLY A 158 15.42 17.37 -9.57
CA GLY A 158 14.75 18.60 -9.10
C GLY A 158 15.66 19.70 -8.55
N THR A 159 16.97 19.47 -8.40
CA THR A 159 17.89 20.41 -7.69
C THR A 159 18.75 21.26 -8.64
N SER A 160 18.42 21.37 -9.93
CA SER A 160 19.10 22.29 -10.85
C SER A 160 18.35 23.62 -11.03
N LEU A 161 18.28 24.42 -9.98
CA LEU A 161 18.18 25.88 -10.06
C LEU A 161 19.28 26.48 -9.18
N LYS A 162 20.47 26.67 -9.77
CA LYS A 162 21.58 27.38 -9.10
C LYS A 162 21.12 28.81 -8.77
N PRO A 163 21.40 29.34 -7.56
CA PRO A 163 21.17 30.74 -7.27
C PRO A 163 22.12 31.59 -8.13
N THR A 164 21.57 32.34 -9.07
CA THR A 164 22.31 33.39 -9.77
C THR A 164 22.73 34.44 -8.75
N ASN A 165 24.00 34.41 -8.36
CA ASN A 165 24.65 35.47 -7.61
C ASN A 165 24.47 36.79 -8.37
N ARG A 166 23.54 37.62 -7.90
CA ARG A 166 23.40 39.01 -8.35
C ARG A 166 24.17 39.87 -7.35
N THR A 167 25.50 39.91 -7.47
CA THR A 167 26.31 40.97 -6.88
C THR A 167 25.93 42.29 -7.57
N ARG A 168 24.92 42.97 -7.03
CA ARG A 168 24.76 44.41 -7.28
C ARG A 168 25.81 45.11 -6.44
N GLY A 169 26.96 45.38 -7.06
CA GLY A 169 27.80 46.48 -6.62
C GLY A 169 26.96 47.76 -6.74
N LEU A 170 26.60 48.37 -5.60
CA LEU A 170 26.15 49.76 -5.59
C LEU A 170 27.35 50.65 -5.92
N PRO A 171 27.26 51.59 -6.86
CA PRO A 171 28.16 52.73 -6.88
C PRO A 171 27.86 53.62 -5.67
N LYS A 172 28.88 53.93 -4.88
CA LYS A 172 28.82 54.99 -3.87
C LYS A 172 28.62 56.33 -4.60
N LEU A 173 27.51 57.01 -4.31
CA LEU A 173 27.37 58.44 -4.54
C LEU A 173 27.91 59.16 -3.30
N CYS A 174 29.03 59.86 -3.48
CA CYS A 174 29.56 61.04 -2.79
C CYS A 174 31.09 61.03 -2.93
#